data_AF-W7U8G2-F1
#
_entry.id   AF-W7U8G2-F1
#
_cell.length_a   1.000
_cell.length_b   1.000
_cell.length_c   1.000
_cell.angle_alpha   90.00
_cell.angle_beta   90.00
_cell.angle_gamma   90.00
#
_symmetry.space_group_name_H-M   'P 1'
#
loop_
_entity.id
_entity.type
_entity.pdbx_description
1 polymer ?
#
loop_
_entity_poly.entity_id
_entity_poly.type
_entity_poly.pdbx_seq_one_letter_code
_entity_poly.pdbx_strand_id
1 'polypeptide(L)'
;MTNRGRWIINGDRLAKEVGLKRVVLINDFVAQGYGLLTVDRTDTKEVHVLQDASPEPGAPIATIGAGTGLGECFLTPGEDGYYVAYPSEGGHAEFPPRTETEFQLLEFLKRRYEQKHRVSVERVVSGPGIANVYDFLAEHYPDQVDKSVDAAFRAAGEMGGKIVSENAKPGTLAGLALDIFAGAYGSEAGVAGLKWMPFGGLFITGGLTPKNIDRIAGENSLFMEAFRDKGRVSPLLSKIPMYAVLVEDLGERGAHWMAIKTLLEHLNHGNVLRGVFKGAATGSASRAHDGISFWRSQTAVTLVGGVALASLSFLAAKFFRK
;
A
#
# COMPACT_ATOMS: atom_id res chain seq x y z
N MET A 1 -1.84 3.33 -18.56
CA MET A 1 -1.49 2.41 -17.45
C MET A 1 -0.29 1.57 -17.88
N THR A 2 0.74 1.43 -17.04
CA THR A 2 2.02 0.78 -17.36
C THR A 2 1.89 -0.69 -17.78
N ASN A 3 0.94 -1.43 -17.19
CA ASN A 3 0.72 -2.86 -17.50
C ASN A 3 -0.48 -3.12 -18.44
N ARG A 4 -1.09 -2.08 -19.01
CA ARG A 4 -2.23 -2.19 -19.95
C ARG A 4 -2.07 -1.21 -21.11
N GLY A 5 -1.01 -1.39 -21.90
CA GLY A 5 -0.53 -0.43 -22.91
C GLY A 5 -1.52 -0.02 -24.02
N ARG A 6 -2.71 -0.63 -24.10
CA ARG A 6 -3.78 -0.24 -25.06
C ARG A 6 -4.89 0.61 -24.44
N TRP A 7 -4.87 0.84 -23.12
CA TRP A 7 -5.95 1.53 -22.41
C TRP A 7 -5.60 3.00 -22.18
N ILE A 8 -6.26 3.88 -22.92
CA ILE A 8 -6.26 5.33 -22.71
C ILE A 8 -7.56 5.67 -21.98
N ILE A 9 -7.45 6.04 -20.71
CA ILE A 9 -8.58 6.44 -19.87
C ILE A 9 -8.54 7.96 -19.75
N ASN A 10 -9.61 8.62 -20.19
CA ASN A 10 -9.76 10.08 -20.15
C ASN A 10 -10.92 10.42 -19.22
N GLY A 11 -10.64 11.22 -18.19
CA GLY A 11 -11.63 11.59 -17.17
C GLY A 11 -12.81 12.36 -17.74
N ASP A 12 -12.58 13.33 -18.64
CA ASP A 12 -13.63 14.15 -19.24
C ASP A 12 -14.56 13.33 -20.14
N ARG A 13 -13.98 12.41 -20.92
CA ARG A 13 -14.75 11.47 -21.74
C ARG A 13 -15.61 10.58 -20.86
N LEU A 14 -15.04 10.01 -19.79
CA LEU A 14 -15.77 9.17 -18.86
C LEU A 14 -16.91 9.97 -18.19
N ALA A 15 -16.63 11.19 -17.73
CA ALA A 15 -17.63 12.07 -17.13
C ALA A 15 -18.84 12.30 -18.05
N LYS A 16 -18.60 12.56 -19.34
CA LYS A 16 -19.65 12.70 -20.35
C LYS A 16 -20.43 11.39 -20.56
N GLU A 17 -19.74 10.27 -20.69
CA GLU A 17 -20.36 8.95 -20.94
C GLU A 17 -21.24 8.49 -19.77
N VAL A 18 -20.86 8.81 -18.53
CA VAL A 18 -21.63 8.42 -17.32
C VAL A 18 -22.52 9.53 -16.75
N GLY A 19 -22.61 10.69 -17.42
CA GLY A 19 -23.49 11.80 -17.03
C GLY A 19 -23.07 12.51 -15.73
N LEU A 20 -21.78 12.56 -15.44
CA LEU A 20 -21.23 13.22 -14.25
C LEU A 20 -20.63 14.57 -14.58
N LYS A 21 -20.67 15.50 -13.61
CA LYS A 21 -20.05 16.83 -13.76
C LYS A 21 -18.53 16.79 -13.77
N ARG A 22 -17.92 15.90 -12.98
CA ARG A 22 -16.47 15.80 -12.82
C ARG A 22 -16.08 14.36 -12.52
N VAL A 23 -15.01 13.91 -13.15
CA VAL A 23 -14.31 12.66 -12.85
C VAL A 23 -12.85 13.01 -12.57
N VAL A 24 -12.31 12.50 -11.47
CA VAL A 24 -10.90 12.63 -11.13
C VAL A 24 -10.27 11.25 -11.19
N LEU A 25 -9.22 11.11 -12.00
CA LEU A 25 -8.43 9.91 -12.06
C LEU A 25 -7.25 10.06 -11.10
N ILE A 26 -7.12 9.13 -10.17
CA ILE A 26 -6.00 9.08 -9.22
C ILE A 26 -5.22 7.79 -9.40
N ASN A 27 -3.92 7.84 -9.12
CA ASN A 27 -3.08 6.66 -9.01
C ASN A 27 -3.60 5.76 -7.86
N ASP A 28 -3.40 4.46 -7.97
CA ASP A 28 -3.86 3.45 -7.02
C ASP A 28 -3.20 3.57 -5.64
N PHE A 29 -1.90 3.88 -5.57
CA PHE A 29 -1.20 4.16 -4.33
C PHE A 29 -1.53 5.53 -3.74
N VAL A 30 -1.84 6.52 -4.58
CA VAL A 30 -2.45 7.78 -4.13
C VAL A 30 -3.82 7.52 -3.49
N ALA A 31 -4.63 6.64 -4.10
CA ALA A 31 -5.89 6.21 -3.51
C ALA A 31 -5.65 5.50 -2.17
N GLN A 32 -4.70 4.58 -2.07
CA GLN A 32 -4.34 3.97 -0.78
C GLN A 32 -3.90 5.01 0.26
N GLY A 33 -3.09 6.00 -0.15
CA GLY A 33 -2.67 7.11 0.71
C GLY A 33 -3.84 7.87 1.32
N TYR A 34 -4.83 8.27 0.50
CA TYR A 34 -6.07 8.89 1.02
C TYR A 34 -6.90 7.93 1.86
N GLY A 35 -6.88 6.63 1.55
CA GLY A 35 -7.55 5.60 2.34
C GLY A 35 -7.07 5.56 3.78
N LEU A 36 -5.79 5.85 4.04
CA LEU A 36 -5.23 5.90 5.40
C LEU A 36 -5.93 6.91 6.31
N LEU A 37 -6.50 7.98 5.74
CA LEU A 37 -7.23 9.01 6.48
C LEU A 37 -8.59 8.52 6.98
N THR A 38 -9.01 7.33 6.56
CA THR A 38 -10.30 6.72 6.92
C THR A 38 -10.16 5.52 7.85
N VAL A 39 -8.92 5.07 8.11
CA VAL A 39 -8.63 3.90 8.92
C VAL A 39 -8.75 4.25 10.40
N ASP A 40 -9.50 3.43 11.15
CA ASP A 40 -9.52 3.50 12.61
C ASP A 40 -8.26 2.82 13.17
N ARG A 41 -7.32 3.64 13.64
CA ARG A 41 -6.03 3.17 14.19
C ARG A 41 -6.17 2.43 15.51
N THR A 42 -7.36 2.44 16.12
CA THR A 42 -7.67 1.75 17.37
C THR A 42 -8.43 0.45 17.15
N ASP A 43 -8.98 0.22 15.96
CA ASP A 43 -9.65 -1.03 15.60
C ASP A 43 -8.62 -2.07 15.14
N THR A 44 -8.46 -3.12 15.94
CA THR A 44 -7.55 -4.24 15.66
C THR A 44 -7.96 -5.08 14.44
N LYS A 45 -9.18 -4.87 13.92
CA LYS A 45 -9.61 -5.45 12.65
C LYS A 45 -9.13 -4.64 11.45
N GLU A 46 -8.84 -3.36 11.63
CA GLU A 46 -8.36 -2.50 10.55
C GLU A 46 -6.84 -2.40 10.52
N VAL A 47 -6.20 -2.39 11.70
CA VAL A 47 -4.74 -2.31 11.80
C VAL A 47 -4.16 -3.24 12.86
N HIS A 48 -2.92 -3.65 12.64
CA HIS A 48 -2.05 -4.19 13.68
C HIS A 48 -0.96 -3.15 14.01
N VAL A 49 -0.78 -2.81 15.28
CA VAL A 49 0.25 -1.85 15.70
C VAL A 49 1.62 -2.53 15.67
N LEU A 50 2.52 -2.07 14.80
CA LEU A 50 3.88 -2.58 14.66
C LEU A 50 4.86 -1.83 15.58
N GLN A 51 4.64 -0.52 15.76
CA GLN A 51 5.40 0.30 16.68
C GLN A 51 4.47 1.33 17.33
N ASP A 52 4.34 1.20 18.65
CA ASP A 52 3.53 2.09 19.46
C ASP A 52 4.30 3.38 19.78
N ALA A 53 4.03 4.42 18.98
CA ALA A 53 4.49 5.78 19.22
C ALA A 53 3.29 6.73 18.99
N SER A 54 3.30 7.87 19.68
CA SER A 54 2.20 8.84 19.55
C SER A 54 2.28 9.57 18.20
N PRO A 55 1.22 9.54 17.38
CA PRO A 55 1.19 10.30 16.13
C PRO A 55 1.26 11.81 16.40
N GLU A 56 2.12 12.51 15.66
CA GLU A 56 2.21 13.97 15.71
C GLU A 56 1.16 14.61 14.79
N PRO A 57 0.21 15.40 15.32
CA PRO A 57 -0.81 16.07 14.50
C PRO A 57 -0.17 17.01 13.47
N GLY A 58 -0.56 16.86 12.20
CA GLY A 58 -0.05 17.67 11.10
C GLY A 58 1.34 17.25 10.59
N ALA A 59 1.97 16.22 11.15
CA ALA A 59 3.18 15.67 10.58
C ALA A 59 2.88 14.81 9.34
N PRO A 60 3.86 14.56 8.45
CA PRO A 60 3.65 13.69 7.31
C PRO A 60 3.14 12.29 7.69
N ILE A 61 2.39 11.69 6.78
CA ILE A 61 1.96 10.29 6.82
C ILE A 61 2.58 9.60 5.61
N ALA A 62 2.96 8.34 5.73
CA ALA A 62 3.48 7.59 4.59
C ALA A 62 2.94 6.17 4.53
N THR A 63 2.98 5.59 3.35
CA THR A 63 2.72 4.18 3.15
C THR A 63 3.70 3.55 2.18
N ILE A 64 4.04 2.30 2.49
CA ILE A 64 4.77 1.39 1.63
C ILE A 64 4.00 0.07 1.58
N GLY A 65 3.71 -0.44 0.39
CA GLY A 65 2.82 -1.59 0.23
C GLY A 65 3.32 -2.62 -0.77
N ALA A 66 3.53 -3.84 -0.29
CA ALA A 66 3.95 -4.96 -1.12
C ALA A 66 2.73 -5.76 -1.64
N GLY A 67 2.72 -6.02 -2.95
CA GLY A 67 1.68 -6.76 -3.65
C GLY A 67 2.25 -7.39 -4.92
N THR A 68 1.61 -7.16 -6.07
CA THR A 68 2.20 -7.51 -7.38
C THR A 68 3.48 -6.70 -7.66
N GLY A 69 3.56 -5.47 -7.14
CA GLY A 69 4.76 -4.62 -7.11
C GLY A 69 5.01 -4.06 -5.71
N LEU A 70 5.80 -3.00 -5.62
CA LEU A 70 6.05 -2.24 -4.40
C LEU A 70 5.69 -0.78 -4.62
N GLY A 71 4.56 -0.35 -4.06
CA GLY A 71 4.13 1.03 -4.17
C GLY A 71 4.42 1.82 -2.91
N GLU A 72 4.57 3.12 -3.11
CA GLU A 72 4.98 4.07 -2.09
C GLU A 72 4.27 5.41 -2.29
N CYS A 73 3.73 5.97 -1.21
CA CYS A 73 3.03 7.25 -1.22
C CYS A 73 3.24 7.95 0.12
N PHE A 74 3.34 9.27 0.11
CA PHE A 74 3.33 10.07 1.33
C PHE A 74 2.30 11.18 1.25
N LEU A 75 1.87 11.67 2.40
CA LEU A 75 0.91 12.74 2.54
C LEU A 75 1.47 13.82 3.48
N THR A 76 1.21 15.08 3.15
CA THR A 76 1.50 16.22 4.02
C THR A 76 0.22 17.02 4.25
N PRO A 77 0.08 17.77 5.35
CA PRO A 77 -1.02 18.71 5.48
C PRO A 77 -0.96 19.75 4.35
N GLY A 78 -2.10 20.06 3.76
CA GLY A 78 -2.31 21.18 2.85
C GLY A 78 -2.68 22.45 3.60
N GLU A 79 -2.64 23.58 2.90
CA GLU A 79 -3.03 24.89 3.46
C GLU A 79 -4.51 24.95 3.87
N ASP A 80 -5.35 24.12 3.26
CA ASP A 80 -6.77 23.95 3.56
C ASP A 80 -7.04 23.08 4.79
N GLY A 81 -5.99 22.59 5.46
CA GLY A 81 -6.07 21.69 6.61
C GLY A 81 -6.32 20.22 6.26
N TYR A 82 -6.50 19.88 4.97
CA TYR A 82 -6.62 18.51 4.51
C TYR A 82 -5.26 17.96 4.05
N TYR A 83 -5.02 16.67 4.25
CA TYR A 83 -3.81 16.04 3.71
C TYR A 83 -3.84 15.98 2.18
N VAL A 84 -2.68 16.17 1.56
CA VAL A 84 -2.44 16.01 0.13
C VAL A 84 -1.51 14.83 -0.08
N ALA A 85 -1.91 13.87 -0.91
CA ALA A 85 -1.12 12.69 -1.23
C ALA A 85 -0.22 12.93 -2.44
N TYR A 86 1.02 12.48 -2.35
CA TYR A 86 2.03 12.59 -3.38
C TYR A 86 2.42 11.19 -3.86
N PRO A 87 2.22 10.87 -5.15
CA PRO A 87 2.69 9.61 -5.71
C PRO A 87 4.21 9.54 -5.67
N SER A 88 4.75 8.33 -5.54
CA SER A 88 6.17 8.09 -5.75
C SER A 88 6.40 6.74 -6.42
N GLU A 89 7.53 6.63 -7.10
CA GLU A 89 8.01 5.38 -7.71
C GLU A 89 9.11 4.75 -6.81
N GLY A 90 8.94 4.87 -5.48
CA GLY A 90 9.96 4.50 -4.50
C GLY A 90 10.39 3.04 -4.59
N GLY A 91 9.46 2.13 -4.90
CA GLY A 91 9.77 0.71 -5.10
C GLY A 91 10.67 0.41 -6.31
N HIS A 92 10.87 1.37 -7.21
CA HIS A 92 11.81 1.26 -8.32
C HIS A 92 13.23 1.74 -7.98
N ALA A 93 13.45 2.29 -6.78
CA ALA A 93 14.77 2.62 -6.24
C ALA A 93 15.63 1.36 -6.03
N GLU A 94 16.93 1.54 -5.84
CA GLU A 94 17.91 0.47 -5.70
C GLU A 94 17.60 -0.48 -4.54
N PHE A 95 17.74 -1.79 -4.77
CA PHE A 95 17.81 -2.78 -3.69
C PHE A 95 19.17 -2.66 -2.97
N PRO A 96 19.23 -2.33 -1.67
CA PRO A 96 20.48 -2.22 -0.92
C PRO A 96 20.75 -3.52 -0.14
N PRO A 97 21.58 -4.45 -0.65
CA PRO A 97 21.90 -5.69 0.05
C PRO A 97 22.62 -5.42 1.37
N ARG A 98 22.27 -6.17 2.41
CA ARG A 98 22.78 -6.02 3.79
C ARG A 98 23.60 -7.22 4.26
N THR A 99 23.43 -8.36 3.62
CA THR A 99 24.12 -9.62 3.96
C THR A 99 24.86 -10.17 2.75
N GLU A 100 25.85 -11.04 2.98
CA GLU A 100 26.59 -11.71 1.89
C GLU A 100 25.65 -12.46 0.93
N THR A 101 24.64 -13.15 1.47
CA THR A 101 23.60 -13.81 0.67
C THR A 101 22.79 -12.80 -0.16
N GLU A 102 22.48 -11.62 0.38
CA GLU A 102 21.79 -10.56 -0.38
C GLU A 102 22.69 -9.94 -1.46
N PHE A 103 24.00 -9.83 -1.25
CA PHE A 103 24.95 -9.43 -2.30
C PHE A 103 24.98 -10.44 -3.45
N GLN A 104 24.96 -11.72 -3.15
CA GLN A 104 24.89 -12.79 -4.14
C GLN A 104 23.54 -12.80 -4.88
N LEU A 105 22.44 -12.55 -4.16
CA LEU A 105 21.12 -12.34 -4.74
C LEU A 105 21.11 -11.14 -5.70
N LEU A 106 21.73 -10.02 -5.34
CA LEU A 106 21.86 -8.86 -6.22
C LEU A 106 22.56 -9.24 -7.53
N GLU A 107 23.68 -9.96 -7.47
CA GLU A 107 24.38 -10.42 -8.67
C GLU A 107 23.56 -11.42 -9.50
N PHE A 108 22.81 -12.31 -8.85
CA PHE A 108 21.86 -13.19 -9.53
C PHE A 108 20.78 -12.38 -10.27
N LEU A 109 20.15 -11.41 -9.60
CA LEU A 109 19.09 -10.59 -10.19
C LEU A 109 19.61 -9.71 -11.33
N LYS A 110 20.84 -9.19 -11.22
CA LYS A 110 21.51 -8.45 -12.30
C LYS A 110 21.66 -9.31 -13.55
N ARG A 111 22.12 -10.57 -13.41
CA ARG A 111 22.19 -11.51 -14.54
C ARG A 111 20.80 -11.82 -15.11
N ARG A 112 19.84 -12.14 -14.24
CA ARG A 112 18.46 -12.50 -14.62
C ARG A 112 17.75 -11.41 -15.44
N TYR A 113 17.95 -10.15 -15.08
CA TYR A 113 17.29 -9.01 -15.72
C TYR A 113 18.21 -8.22 -16.66
N GLU A 114 19.37 -8.79 -17.01
CA GLU A 114 20.37 -8.17 -17.90
C GLU A 114 20.77 -6.74 -17.45
N GLN A 115 20.85 -6.52 -16.14
CA GLN A 115 21.20 -5.23 -15.54
C GLN A 115 22.68 -5.16 -15.19
N LYS A 116 23.33 -4.05 -15.57
CA LYS A 116 24.76 -3.84 -15.30
C LYS A 116 25.05 -3.33 -13.88
N HIS A 117 24.15 -2.51 -13.32
CA HIS A 117 24.48 -1.69 -12.14
C HIS A 117 23.57 -1.92 -10.94
N ARG A 118 22.25 -1.88 -11.15
CA ARG A 118 21.27 -1.96 -10.06
C ARG A 118 20.12 -2.90 -10.40
N VAL A 119 19.40 -3.31 -9.37
CA VAL A 119 18.06 -3.88 -9.46
C VAL A 119 17.16 -3.08 -8.53
N SER A 120 15.87 -2.99 -8.84
CA SER A 120 14.95 -2.29 -7.95
C SER A 120 14.61 -3.11 -6.71
N VAL A 121 14.30 -2.45 -5.59
CA VAL A 121 13.82 -3.11 -4.38
C VAL A 121 12.54 -3.93 -4.63
N GLU A 122 11.66 -3.49 -5.53
CA GLU A 122 10.48 -4.26 -5.97
C GLU A 122 10.83 -5.66 -6.51
N ARG A 123 12.03 -5.86 -7.10
CA ARG A 123 12.47 -7.19 -7.58
C ARG A 123 12.76 -8.18 -6.46
N VAL A 124 12.75 -7.72 -5.21
CA VAL A 124 12.87 -8.53 -3.99
C VAL A 124 11.59 -8.43 -3.16
N VAL A 125 11.04 -7.23 -3.00
CA VAL A 125 9.88 -6.92 -2.16
C VAL A 125 8.61 -6.83 -2.99
N SER A 126 8.15 -7.96 -3.51
CA SER A 126 6.86 -8.11 -4.17
C SER A 126 6.52 -9.60 -4.29
N GLY A 127 5.33 -9.95 -4.78
CA GLY A 127 4.97 -11.34 -5.07
C GLY A 127 5.95 -11.99 -6.06
N PRO A 128 6.22 -11.36 -7.22
CA PRO A 128 7.30 -11.78 -8.12
C PRO A 128 8.69 -11.71 -7.47
N GLY A 129 8.92 -10.78 -6.54
CA GLY A 129 10.16 -10.67 -5.79
C GLY A 129 10.45 -11.89 -4.92
N ILE A 130 9.45 -12.39 -4.18
CA ILE A 130 9.55 -13.64 -3.41
C ILE A 130 9.95 -14.81 -4.32
N ALA A 131 9.35 -14.89 -5.53
CA ALA A 131 9.71 -15.90 -6.52
C ALA A 131 11.17 -15.78 -6.96
N ASN A 132 11.66 -14.55 -7.21
CA ASN A 132 13.05 -14.33 -7.58
C ASN A 132 14.03 -14.77 -6.48
N VAL A 133 13.71 -14.47 -5.21
CA VAL A 133 14.54 -14.86 -4.07
C VAL A 133 14.59 -16.38 -3.95
N TYR A 134 13.45 -17.07 -4.07
CA TYR A 134 13.43 -18.53 -4.05
C TYR A 134 14.22 -19.14 -5.21
N ASP A 135 14.08 -18.60 -6.44
CA ASP A 135 14.80 -19.07 -7.62
C ASP A 135 16.32 -18.98 -7.42
N PHE A 136 16.79 -17.86 -6.87
CA PHE A 136 18.19 -17.68 -6.45
C PHE A 136 18.62 -18.74 -5.43
N LEU A 137 17.84 -18.93 -4.36
CA LEU A 137 18.17 -19.88 -3.30
C LEU A 137 18.19 -21.33 -3.80
N ALA A 138 17.29 -21.70 -4.72
CA ALA A 138 17.25 -23.02 -5.32
C ALA A 138 18.48 -23.27 -6.23
N GLU A 139 18.93 -22.26 -6.98
CA GLU A 139 20.18 -22.33 -7.76
C GLU A 139 21.41 -22.42 -6.86
N HIS A 140 21.43 -21.66 -5.76
CA HIS A 140 22.59 -21.53 -4.89
C HIS A 140 22.74 -22.70 -3.89
N TYR A 141 21.62 -23.34 -3.52
CA TYR A 141 21.59 -24.47 -2.59
C TYR A 141 20.82 -25.68 -3.18
N PRO A 142 21.30 -26.26 -4.29
CA PRO A 142 20.55 -27.30 -5.02
C PRO A 142 20.25 -28.55 -4.16
N ASP A 143 21.14 -28.88 -3.22
CA ASP A 143 20.96 -30.04 -2.32
C ASP A 143 19.86 -29.84 -1.27
N GLN A 144 19.41 -28.60 -1.06
CA GLN A 144 18.36 -28.25 -0.08
C GLN A 144 16.98 -28.04 -0.74
N VAL A 145 16.88 -28.24 -2.06
CA VAL A 145 15.63 -28.05 -2.80
C VAL A 145 14.64 -29.16 -2.47
N ASP A 146 13.47 -28.78 -1.96
CA ASP A 146 12.30 -29.67 -1.93
C ASP A 146 11.74 -29.82 -3.35
N LYS A 147 11.91 -31.02 -3.92
CA LYS A 147 11.51 -31.32 -5.30
C LYS A 147 10.02 -31.11 -5.56
N SER A 148 9.16 -31.31 -4.57
CA SER A 148 7.71 -31.13 -4.72
C SER A 148 7.34 -29.65 -4.79
N VAL A 149 7.96 -28.83 -3.93
CA VAL A 149 7.77 -27.38 -3.90
C VAL A 149 8.35 -26.75 -5.16
N ASP A 150 9.57 -27.15 -5.58
CA ASP A 150 10.19 -26.60 -6.79
C ASP A 150 9.37 -26.97 -8.04
N ALA A 151 8.91 -28.22 -8.18
CA ALA A 151 8.04 -28.59 -9.29
C ALA A 151 6.76 -27.73 -9.36
N ALA A 152 6.11 -27.49 -8.21
CA ALA A 152 4.94 -26.62 -8.14
C ALA A 152 5.28 -25.15 -8.46
N PHE A 153 6.42 -24.65 -7.96
CA PHE A 153 6.93 -23.32 -8.23
C PHE A 153 7.18 -23.09 -9.73
N ARG A 154 7.90 -24.01 -10.38
CA ARG A 154 8.21 -23.95 -11.82
C ARG A 154 6.96 -23.99 -12.69
N ALA A 155 5.92 -24.71 -12.26
CA ALA A 155 4.64 -24.78 -12.96
C ALA A 155 3.73 -23.55 -12.77
N ALA A 156 3.97 -22.73 -11.74
CA ALA A 156 3.05 -21.68 -11.32
C ALA A 156 3.17 -20.35 -12.10
N GLY A 157 4.23 -20.17 -12.90
CA GLY A 157 4.47 -18.92 -13.64
C GLY A 157 4.49 -17.69 -12.72
N GLU A 158 3.65 -16.69 -12.99
CA GLU A 158 3.56 -15.46 -12.17
C GLU A 158 3.10 -15.72 -10.72
N MET A 159 2.47 -16.87 -10.46
CA MET A 159 2.02 -17.25 -9.12
C MET A 159 3.11 -17.94 -8.29
N GLY A 160 4.35 -18.04 -8.78
CA GLY A 160 5.45 -18.69 -8.07
C GLY A 160 5.67 -18.15 -6.65
N GLY A 161 5.55 -16.84 -6.44
CA GLY A 161 5.68 -16.24 -5.10
C GLY A 161 4.64 -16.74 -4.12
N LYS A 162 3.41 -17.00 -4.59
CA LYS A 162 2.35 -17.58 -3.76
C LYS A 162 2.70 -19.01 -3.34
N ILE A 163 3.21 -19.83 -4.27
CA ILE A 163 3.64 -21.21 -3.95
C ILE A 163 4.75 -21.20 -2.90
N VAL A 164 5.72 -20.30 -3.03
CA VAL A 164 6.79 -20.12 -2.04
C VAL A 164 6.20 -19.73 -0.68
N SER A 165 5.32 -18.73 -0.63
CA SER A 165 4.69 -18.31 0.63
C SER A 165 3.89 -19.42 1.31
N GLU A 166 3.11 -20.19 0.56
CA GLU A 166 2.28 -21.29 1.11
C GLU A 166 3.11 -22.47 1.63
N ASN A 167 4.36 -22.61 1.17
CA ASN A 167 5.28 -23.68 1.58
C ASN A 167 6.40 -23.19 2.50
N ALA A 168 6.38 -21.92 2.92
CA ALA A 168 7.40 -21.33 3.76
C ALA A 168 7.36 -21.91 5.18
N LYS A 169 8.37 -22.72 5.51
CA LYS A 169 8.57 -23.28 6.86
C LYS A 169 9.99 -22.95 7.36
N PRO A 170 10.21 -22.85 8.67
CA PRO A 170 11.56 -22.68 9.22
C PRO A 170 12.52 -23.74 8.67
N GLY A 171 13.72 -23.32 8.26
CA GLY A 171 14.76 -24.20 7.71
C GLY A 171 14.56 -24.64 6.25
N THR A 172 13.49 -24.22 5.56
CA THR A 172 13.31 -24.47 4.12
C THR A 172 13.79 -23.28 3.29
N LEU A 173 14.16 -23.51 2.02
CA LEU A 173 14.47 -22.42 1.09
C LEU A 173 13.30 -21.45 0.90
N ALA A 174 12.06 -21.94 0.94
CA ALA A 174 10.87 -21.10 0.91
C ALA A 174 10.73 -20.22 2.16
N GLY A 175 11.08 -20.76 3.33
CA GLY A 175 11.18 -20.00 4.58
C GLY A 175 12.23 -18.90 4.49
N LEU A 176 13.44 -19.25 4.03
CA LEU A 176 14.54 -18.31 3.85
C LEU A 176 14.22 -17.23 2.82
N ALA A 177 13.46 -17.56 1.77
CA ALA A 177 13.00 -16.57 0.80
C ALA A 177 12.09 -15.51 1.44
N LEU A 178 11.18 -15.92 2.33
CA LEU A 178 10.35 -14.99 3.09
C LEU A 178 11.13 -14.20 4.15
N ASP A 179 12.19 -14.79 4.72
CA ASP A 179 13.07 -14.10 5.65
C ASP A 179 13.81 -12.94 4.96
N ILE A 180 14.39 -13.19 3.78
CA ILE A 180 15.04 -12.16 2.95
C ILE A 180 14.02 -11.11 2.49
N PHE A 181 12.82 -11.52 2.06
CA PHE A 181 11.73 -10.61 1.71
C PHE A 181 11.37 -9.68 2.88
N ALA A 182 11.17 -10.23 4.09
CA ALA A 182 10.79 -9.45 5.27
C ALA A 182 11.89 -8.47 5.68
N GLY A 183 13.16 -8.90 5.67
CA GLY A 183 14.31 -8.05 5.95
C GLY A 183 14.49 -6.93 4.93
N ALA A 184 14.35 -7.23 3.63
CA ALA A 184 14.41 -6.21 2.57
C ALA A 184 13.24 -5.22 2.68
N TYR A 185 12.03 -5.71 2.99
CA TYR A 185 10.85 -4.86 3.16
C TYR A 185 10.99 -3.92 4.36
N GLY A 186 11.45 -4.43 5.51
CA GLY A 186 11.73 -3.61 6.68
C GLY A 186 12.81 -2.58 6.41
N SER A 187 13.86 -2.95 5.66
CA SER A 187 14.92 -2.02 5.29
C SER A 187 14.39 -0.84 4.47
N GLU A 188 13.55 -1.08 3.45
CA GLU A 188 12.94 -0.02 2.63
C GLU A 188 11.95 0.82 3.46
N ALA A 189 11.14 0.19 4.32
CA ALA A 189 10.29 0.94 5.24
C ALA A 189 11.11 1.88 6.15
N GLY A 190 12.31 1.46 6.56
CA GLY A 190 13.24 2.31 7.32
C GLY A 190 13.78 3.47 6.49
N VAL A 191 14.06 3.24 5.19
CA VAL A 191 14.44 4.28 4.24
C VAL A 191 13.30 5.29 4.06
N ALA A 192 12.07 4.84 3.87
CA ALA A 192 10.87 5.67 3.83
C ALA A 192 10.70 6.50 5.12
N GLY A 193 10.95 5.88 6.28
CA GLY A 193 10.94 6.55 7.59
C GLY A 193 11.95 7.70 7.68
N LEU A 194 13.15 7.54 7.11
CA LEU A 194 14.16 8.61 7.07
C LEU A 194 13.87 9.68 6.02
N LYS A 195 13.35 9.29 4.83
CA LYS A 195 13.09 10.21 3.72
C LYS A 195 11.94 11.16 4.02
N TRP A 196 10.84 10.65 4.57
CA TRP A 196 9.60 11.43 4.74
C TRP A 196 9.32 11.84 6.17
N MET A 197 10.03 11.26 7.15
CA MET A 197 9.81 11.51 8.58
C MET A 197 8.31 11.49 8.94
N PRO A 198 7.60 10.36 8.68
CA PRO A 198 6.15 10.31 8.81
C PRO A 198 5.72 10.17 10.28
N PHE A 199 5.99 11.17 11.13
CA PHE A 199 5.59 11.16 12.54
C PHE A 199 4.06 11.17 12.72
N GLY A 200 3.28 11.47 11.67
CA GLY A 200 1.84 11.27 11.64
C GLY A 200 1.44 9.80 11.47
N GLY A 201 2.36 8.93 11.04
CA GLY A 201 2.22 7.48 10.94
C GLY A 201 2.82 6.90 9.65
N LEU A 202 3.51 5.77 9.77
CA LEU A 202 3.97 4.92 8.67
C LEU A 202 3.08 3.67 8.56
N PHE A 203 2.46 3.48 7.41
CA PHE A 203 1.49 2.41 7.18
C PHE A 203 2.05 1.37 6.19
N ILE A 204 2.21 0.15 6.68
CA ILE A 204 2.60 -1.01 5.89
C ILE A 204 1.32 -1.57 5.27
N THR A 205 1.18 -1.45 3.94
CA THR A 205 -0.05 -1.76 3.20
C THR A 205 0.19 -2.88 2.18
N GLY A 206 -0.75 -3.09 1.25
CA GLY A 206 -0.63 -4.09 0.19
C GLY A 206 -0.98 -5.51 0.65
N GLY A 207 -1.43 -6.33 -0.31
CA GLY A 207 -2.00 -7.65 -0.04
C GLY A 207 -1.02 -8.70 0.49
N LEU A 208 0.29 -8.41 0.53
CA LEU A 208 1.28 -9.28 1.18
C LEU A 208 1.42 -9.00 2.67
N THR A 209 1.07 -7.80 3.14
CA THR A 209 1.21 -7.42 4.55
C THR A 209 0.40 -8.31 5.50
N PRO A 210 -0.95 -8.42 5.38
CA PRO A 210 -1.72 -9.27 6.29
C PRO A 210 -1.35 -10.75 6.20
N LYS A 211 -0.87 -11.21 5.03
CA LYS A 211 -0.47 -12.61 4.81
C LYS A 211 0.88 -12.97 5.43
N ASN A 212 1.69 -11.98 5.77
CA ASN A 212 3.02 -12.15 6.33
C ASN A 212 3.16 -11.46 7.69
N ILE A 213 2.05 -11.25 8.40
CA ILE A 213 2.05 -10.49 9.66
C ILE A 213 3.01 -11.09 10.69
N ASP A 214 3.13 -12.42 10.76
CA ASP A 214 4.06 -13.10 11.68
C ASP A 214 5.54 -12.80 11.41
N ARG A 215 5.87 -12.33 10.20
CA ARG A 215 7.24 -11.94 9.80
C ARG A 215 7.47 -10.44 9.82
N ILE A 216 6.39 -9.66 9.95
CA ILE A 216 6.41 -8.20 9.95
C ILE A 216 6.25 -7.67 11.39
N ALA A 217 5.36 -8.27 12.17
CA ALA A 217 5.06 -7.90 13.54
C ALA A 217 5.99 -8.60 14.53
N GLY A 218 6.17 -7.96 15.69
CA GLY A 218 7.05 -8.44 16.75
C GLY A 218 8.37 -7.67 16.78
N GLU A 219 8.87 -7.45 17.99
CA GLU A 219 10.04 -6.61 18.24
C GLU A 219 11.31 -7.13 17.56
N ASN A 220 11.46 -8.46 17.50
CA ASN A 220 12.58 -9.18 16.90
C ASN A 220 12.22 -9.83 15.55
N SER A 221 11.20 -9.30 14.86
CA SER A 221 10.92 -9.72 13.49
C SER A 221 12.00 -9.17 12.56
N LEU A 222 12.35 -9.91 11.52
CA LEU A 222 13.36 -9.47 10.53
C LEU A 222 12.99 -8.13 9.88
N PHE A 223 11.68 -7.88 9.72
CA PHE A 223 11.18 -6.59 9.27
C PHE A 223 11.52 -5.46 10.26
N MET A 224 11.16 -5.60 11.54
CA MET A 224 11.37 -4.53 12.53
C MET A 224 12.85 -4.33 12.85
N GLU A 225 13.65 -5.39 12.87
CA GLU A 225 15.11 -5.31 12.99
C GLU A 225 15.72 -4.53 11.82
N ALA A 226 15.32 -4.86 10.59
CA ALA A 226 15.78 -4.17 9.38
C ALA A 226 15.32 -2.70 9.28
N PHE A 227 14.10 -2.43 9.73
CA PHE A 227 13.55 -1.08 9.83
C PHE A 227 14.44 -0.22 10.73
N ARG A 228 14.78 -0.72 11.92
CA ARG A 228 15.54 0.02 12.93
C ARG A 228 17.04 0.07 12.64
N ASP A 229 17.58 -0.80 11.80
CA ASP A 229 19.00 -0.83 11.46
C ASP A 229 19.38 0.27 10.46
N LYS A 230 19.57 1.50 10.97
CA LYS A 230 20.00 2.71 10.24
C LYS A 230 21.15 3.44 10.95
N GLY A 231 21.95 2.71 11.72
CA GLY A 231 23.12 3.23 12.42
C GLY A 231 22.79 4.39 13.37
N ARG A 232 23.54 5.50 13.29
CA ARG A 232 23.43 6.62 14.24
C ARG A 232 22.05 7.30 14.27
N VAL A 233 21.24 7.14 13.22
CA VAL A 233 19.90 7.75 13.11
C VAL A 233 18.78 6.78 13.51
N SER A 234 19.10 5.54 13.91
CA SER A 234 18.11 4.58 14.41
C SER A 234 17.17 5.11 15.50
N PRO A 235 17.63 5.93 16.48
CA PRO A 235 16.72 6.49 17.49
C PRO A 235 15.65 7.45 16.94
N LEU A 236 15.79 7.95 15.70
CA LEU A 236 14.75 8.73 15.04
C LEU A 236 13.55 7.85 14.69
N LEU A 237 13.82 6.64 14.22
CA LEU A 237 12.79 5.73 13.73
C LEU A 237 11.89 5.19 14.83
N SER A 238 12.37 5.09 16.07
CA SER A 238 11.54 4.66 17.22
C SER A 238 10.42 5.65 17.57
N LYS A 239 10.47 6.89 17.05
CA LYS A 239 9.44 7.92 17.25
C LYS A 239 8.31 7.84 16.23
N ILE A 240 8.46 7.05 15.17
CA ILE A 240 7.47 6.95 14.10
C ILE A 240 6.39 5.95 14.51
N PRO A 241 5.11 6.34 14.60
CA PRO A 241 4.03 5.38 14.77
C PRO A 241 3.97 4.47 13.55
N MET A 242 3.85 3.15 13.74
CA MET A 242 3.80 2.22 12.62
C MET A 242 2.65 1.24 12.73
N TYR A 243 1.94 1.03 11.63
CA TYR A 243 0.76 0.18 11.55
C TYR A 243 0.84 -0.74 10.33
N ALA A 244 0.53 -2.01 10.48
CA ALA A 244 0.18 -2.89 9.37
C ALA A 244 -1.32 -2.75 9.09
N VAL A 245 -1.69 -2.42 7.86
CA VAL A 245 -3.10 -2.30 7.45
C VAL A 245 -3.65 -3.67 7.08
N LEU A 246 -4.78 -4.02 7.66
CA LEU A 246 -5.43 -5.32 7.52
C LEU A 246 -6.67 -5.29 6.59
N VAL A 247 -7.20 -4.10 6.30
CA VAL A 247 -8.34 -3.94 5.39
C VAL A 247 -7.93 -4.09 3.92
N GLU A 248 -8.78 -4.73 3.13
CA GLU A 248 -8.53 -4.95 1.70
C GLU A 248 -9.08 -3.82 0.80
N ASP A 249 -9.99 -2.99 1.31
CA ASP A 249 -10.73 -1.96 0.57
C ASP A 249 -10.10 -0.55 0.69
N LEU A 250 -8.84 -0.45 1.09
CA LEU A 250 -8.17 0.81 1.37
C LEU A 250 -8.15 1.76 0.16
N GLY A 251 -7.93 1.23 -1.04
CA GLY A 251 -7.94 2.00 -2.28
C GLY A 251 -9.32 2.57 -2.60
N GLU A 252 -10.38 1.78 -2.41
CA GLU A 252 -11.76 2.20 -2.56
C GLU A 252 -12.12 3.30 -1.55
N ARG A 253 -11.72 3.14 -0.29
CA ARG A 253 -11.94 4.15 0.76
C ARG A 253 -11.29 5.49 0.39
N GLY A 254 -10.06 5.48 -0.11
CA GLY A 254 -9.39 6.72 -0.52
C GLY A 254 -9.95 7.35 -1.79
N ALA A 255 -10.42 6.54 -2.75
CA ALA A 255 -11.17 7.05 -3.90
C ALA A 255 -12.48 7.75 -3.46
N HIS A 256 -13.19 7.18 -2.48
CA HIS A 256 -14.36 7.84 -1.87
C HIS A 256 -13.98 9.12 -1.13
N TRP A 257 -12.88 9.12 -0.37
CA TRP A 257 -12.41 10.30 0.33
C TRP A 257 -12.15 11.46 -0.66
N MET A 258 -11.46 11.17 -1.77
CA MET A 258 -11.20 12.15 -2.83
C MET A 258 -12.47 12.63 -3.54
N ALA A 259 -13.45 11.75 -3.73
CA ALA A 259 -14.75 12.12 -4.26
C ALA A 259 -15.44 13.18 -3.40
N ILE A 260 -15.46 12.95 -2.08
CA ILE A 260 -16.08 13.86 -1.11
C ILE A 260 -15.34 15.19 -1.06
N LYS A 261 -13.99 15.19 -0.99
CA LYS A 261 -13.19 16.42 -1.03
C LYS A 261 -13.51 17.24 -2.28
N THR A 262 -13.50 16.60 -3.45
CA THR A 262 -13.79 17.22 -4.74
C THR A 262 -15.19 17.84 -4.79
N LEU A 263 -16.18 17.16 -4.21
CA LEU A 263 -17.55 17.67 -4.11
C LEU A 263 -17.63 18.90 -3.19
N LEU A 264 -16.99 18.85 -2.01
CA LEU A 264 -16.97 19.95 -1.06
C LEU A 264 -16.29 21.20 -1.64
N GLU A 265 -15.17 21.04 -2.34
CA GLU A 265 -14.53 22.13 -3.09
C GLU A 265 -15.48 22.76 -4.10
N HIS A 266 -16.19 21.94 -4.89
CA HIS A 266 -17.16 22.43 -5.87
C HIS A 266 -18.30 23.22 -5.21
N LEU A 267 -18.83 22.73 -4.09
CA LEU A 267 -19.91 23.40 -3.35
C LEU A 267 -19.44 24.70 -2.68
N ASN A 268 -18.18 24.76 -2.22
CA ASN A 268 -17.57 25.95 -1.63
C ASN A 268 -17.30 27.04 -2.68
N HIS A 269 -16.74 26.68 -3.84
CA HIS A 269 -16.55 27.63 -4.95
C HIS A 269 -17.88 28.12 -5.56
N GLY A 270 -18.96 27.34 -5.45
CA GLY A 270 -20.29 27.69 -5.92
C GLY A 270 -21.13 28.59 -4.99
N ASN A 271 -20.61 28.97 -3.81
CA ASN A 271 -21.35 29.75 -2.81
C ASN A 271 -22.68 29.09 -2.37
N VAL A 272 -22.75 27.75 -2.33
CA VAL A 272 -23.95 27.01 -1.91
C VAL A 272 -23.93 26.67 -0.40
N LEU A 273 -22.76 26.72 0.25
CA LEU A 273 -22.59 26.24 1.63
C LEU A 273 -22.82 27.27 2.74
N ARG A 274 -23.17 28.54 2.44
CA ARG A 274 -23.57 29.51 3.49
C ARG A 274 -24.88 29.15 4.21
N GLY A 275 -25.68 28.23 3.68
CA GLY A 275 -26.97 27.81 4.25
C GLY A 275 -26.96 26.52 5.08
N VAL A 276 -25.98 25.62 4.90
CA VAL A 276 -26.09 24.25 5.43
C VAL A 276 -25.54 24.11 6.86
N PHE A 277 -24.54 24.92 7.25
CA PHE A 277 -23.92 24.83 8.58
C PHE A 277 -24.28 25.97 9.55
N LYS A 278 -25.11 26.95 9.15
CA LYS A 278 -25.56 28.02 10.07
C LYS A 278 -26.60 27.56 11.12
N GLY A 279 -27.08 26.33 11.06
CA GLY A 279 -28.03 25.77 12.05
C GLY A 279 -27.39 24.95 13.18
N ALA A 280 -26.08 24.64 13.12
CA ALA A 280 -25.45 23.69 14.05
C ALA A 280 -24.64 24.35 15.19
N ALA A 281 -24.57 25.68 15.25
CA ALA A 281 -23.77 26.41 16.25
C ALA A 281 -24.57 27.02 17.42
N THR A 282 -25.86 26.71 17.55
CA THR A 282 -26.67 27.12 18.71
C THR A 282 -27.62 25.99 19.10
N GLY A 283 -27.16 25.03 19.89
CA GLY A 283 -28.00 23.96 20.41
C GLY A 283 -27.22 23.02 21.32
N SER A 284 -27.56 23.06 22.61
CA SER A 284 -27.01 22.24 23.69
C SER A 284 -27.00 20.74 23.40
N ALA A 285 -26.04 20.05 24.00
CA ALA A 285 -25.94 18.59 24.02
C ALA A 285 -27.23 17.88 24.45
N SER A 286 -27.74 16.97 23.62
CA SER A 286 -28.48 15.77 24.04
C SER A 286 -28.54 14.75 22.91
N ARG A 287 -28.30 13.47 23.25
CA ARG A 287 -28.37 12.30 22.36
C ARG A 287 -29.76 12.15 21.73
N ALA A 288 -29.82 11.79 20.44
CA ALA A 288 -30.55 10.62 19.93
C ALA A 288 -30.44 10.51 18.39
N HIS A 289 -30.17 9.27 17.97
CA HIS A 289 -30.32 8.64 16.67
C HIS A 289 -31.47 9.14 15.77
N ASP A 290 -31.19 9.43 14.50
CA ASP A 290 -31.52 8.60 13.32
C ASP A 290 -31.70 9.44 12.03
N GLY A 291 -31.21 8.91 10.90
CA GLY A 291 -31.77 9.26 9.59
C GLY A 291 -30.81 9.59 8.44
N ILE A 292 -29.72 8.85 8.21
CA ILE A 292 -29.18 8.69 6.84
C ILE A 292 -29.30 7.22 6.49
N SER A 293 -30.25 6.89 5.61
CA SER A 293 -30.48 5.54 5.12
C SER A 293 -29.34 5.11 4.20
N PHE A 294 -28.49 4.23 4.72
CA PHE A 294 -27.49 3.49 3.95
C PHE A 294 -28.19 2.44 3.09
N TRP A 295 -28.14 2.59 1.78
CA TRP A 295 -28.36 1.46 0.88
C TRP A 295 -27.08 0.62 0.83
N ARG A 296 -27.03 -0.46 1.61
CA ARG A 296 -26.10 -1.56 1.35
C ARG A 296 -26.51 -2.20 0.02
N SER A 297 -25.73 -1.99 -1.03
CA SER A 297 -25.73 -2.85 -2.21
C SER A 297 -24.35 -3.51 -2.31
N GLN A 298 -24.30 -4.81 -2.65
CA GLN A 298 -23.09 -5.58 -2.92
C GLN A 298 -22.38 -5.15 -4.23
N THR A 299 -22.44 -3.86 -4.55
CA THR A 299 -21.95 -3.30 -5.81
C THR A 299 -21.42 -1.90 -5.52
N ALA A 300 -20.10 -1.75 -5.56
CA ALA A 300 -19.41 -0.48 -5.29
C ALA A 300 -19.62 0.52 -6.43
N VAL A 301 -20.79 1.16 -6.45
CA VAL A 301 -21.04 2.43 -7.12
C VAL A 301 -21.76 3.30 -6.09
N THR A 302 -21.02 4.15 -5.38
CA THR A 302 -21.64 5.12 -4.48
C THR A 302 -21.97 6.37 -5.28
N LEU A 303 -23.26 6.71 -5.34
CA LEU A 303 -23.78 7.94 -5.92
C LEU A 303 -24.03 8.93 -4.79
N VAL A 304 -23.35 10.07 -4.80
CA VAL A 304 -23.67 11.20 -3.92
C VAL A 304 -23.80 12.46 -4.78
N GLY A 305 -24.99 13.04 -4.83
CA GLY A 305 -25.23 14.38 -5.41
C GLY A 305 -24.86 14.55 -6.89
N GLY A 306 -24.96 13.50 -7.72
CA GLY A 306 -24.60 13.56 -9.14
C GLY A 306 -23.11 13.36 -9.44
N VAL A 307 -22.36 12.81 -8.48
CA VAL A 307 -20.99 12.33 -8.65
C VAL A 307 -20.97 10.82 -8.40
N ALA A 308 -20.47 10.04 -9.35
CA ALA A 308 -20.22 8.60 -9.21
C ALA A 308 -18.73 8.34 -9.49
N LEU A 309 -18.06 7.55 -8.66
CA LEU A 309 -16.66 7.21 -8.86
C LEU A 309 -16.47 5.71 -8.70
N ALA A 310 -15.66 5.14 -9.58
CA ALA A 310 -15.27 3.74 -9.60
C ALA A 310 -13.75 3.68 -9.51
N SER A 311 -13.21 2.74 -8.72
CA SER A 311 -11.78 2.42 -8.78
C SER A 311 -11.44 1.86 -10.17
N LEU A 312 -10.23 2.11 -10.66
CA LEU A 312 -9.76 1.61 -11.97
C LEU A 312 -9.88 0.08 -12.08
N SER A 313 -9.75 -0.63 -10.95
CA SER A 313 -9.99 -2.07 -10.81
C SER A 313 -11.45 -2.46 -11.09
N PHE A 314 -12.42 -1.62 -10.70
CA PHE A 314 -13.86 -1.89 -10.82
C PHE A 314 -14.41 -1.59 -12.23
N LEU A 315 -13.91 -0.54 -12.89
CA LEU A 315 -14.23 -0.24 -14.31
C LEU A 315 -13.83 -1.39 -15.24
N ALA A 316 -12.75 -2.12 -14.91
CA ALA A 316 -12.32 -3.30 -15.65
C ALA A 316 -13.25 -4.52 -15.45
N ALA A 317 -13.91 -4.68 -14.31
CA ALA A 317 -14.77 -5.83 -14.03
C ALA A 317 -16.19 -5.70 -14.60
N LYS A 318 -16.73 -4.47 -14.69
CA LYS A 318 -18.14 -4.23 -15.07
C LYS A 318 -18.35 -4.04 -16.58
N PHE A 319 -17.35 -3.58 -17.32
CA PHE A 319 -17.45 -3.37 -18.78
C PHE A 319 -17.00 -4.56 -19.64
N PHE A 320 -16.37 -5.59 -19.04
CA PHE A 320 -15.77 -6.72 -19.77
C PHE A 320 -16.46 -8.07 -19.54
N ARG A 321 -17.73 -8.07 -19.11
CA ARG A 321 -18.67 -9.15 -19.44
C ARG A 321 -19.46 -8.74 -20.70
N LYS A 322 -18.78 -8.82 -21.84
CA LYS A 322 -19.34 -9.11 -23.17
C LYS A 322 -18.19 -9.42 -24.12
#